data_AF-A0A928V1D1-F1
#
_entry.id   AF-A0A928V1D1-F1
#
_cell.length_a   1.000
_cell.length_b   1.000
_cell.length_c   1.000
_cell.angle_alpha   90.00
_cell.angle_beta   90.00
_cell.angle_gamma   90.00
#
_symmetry.space_group_name_H-M   'P 1'
#
loop_
_entity.id
_entity.type
_entity.pdbx_description
1 polymer ?
#
loop_
_entity_poly.entity_id
_entity_poly.type
_entity_poly.pdbx_seq_one_letter_code
_entity_poly.pdbx_strand_id
1 'polypeptide(L)'
;MNTIEFDNLPEHVHALKRLEDQSAWIDLEKECFLLVENYINDHVAVHDIILQLSQAEAVESAKFCIYKFLESSSEGLLKFDELIARLASLNLEDKAYSYVLSAIKAYPTDVKLIEKAAELSLYLGYMDEAYHWIASLDFYTPVAKKAIRKSRLELLMGKKQVARDFQIITGKIFLRSTGAHFKAEDPPGEKEILALNPQREENLKQLASWDELYPGTLNVRTAFSPTEIFHNIPPIAYEAGCTVTYTANYSNVPKSRVGYWYYPGFVFAKGRFKPVLFKYPDTPYSEFTLEIFSPFNLRADLELSDNDPILCYFASTAEDGDAWLECKLNIYSVFSSNQQVFGRHGELYQGHEDWRLPGQRPTMLRANTYALNKWIEPHHHILDIGCNIGCFGIETSKLGASYTGFDNNADVIKIANYLARHNAAENCTFLTSTFDEFQSNNKQQYDVIFSFAVHVWIGIPMQDYIEKLKGMLAPQGVIIIESNNLDKNDMEFMQNMRLFLTADFLLLHQGEITDDGVIRRAFCVFQSLK
;
A
#
# COMPACT_ATOMS: atom_id res chain seq x y z
N MET A 1 -10.87 17.93 -50.09
CA MET A 1 -12.23 18.00 -49.52
C MET A 1 -13.19 17.88 -50.67
N ASN A 2 -13.83 16.72 -50.84
CA ASN A 2 -14.86 16.55 -51.86
C ASN A 2 -16.15 17.12 -51.29
N THR A 3 -16.70 18.13 -51.97
CA THR A 3 -18.06 18.63 -51.78
C THR A 3 -19.03 17.50 -52.08
N ILE A 4 -19.79 17.07 -51.07
CA ILE A 4 -20.93 16.17 -51.23
C ILE A 4 -22.10 17.03 -51.72
N GLU A 5 -22.71 16.65 -52.84
CA GLU A 5 -23.92 17.28 -53.37
C GLU A 5 -25.11 16.99 -52.43
N PHE A 6 -25.76 18.06 -51.97
CA PHE A 6 -26.83 18.04 -50.97
C PHE A 6 -28.21 17.68 -51.53
N ASP A 7 -28.32 17.42 -52.83
CA ASP A 7 -29.60 17.33 -53.54
C ASP A 7 -30.29 15.96 -53.43
N ASN A 8 -29.70 15.01 -52.70
CA ASN A 8 -30.26 13.67 -52.47
C ASN A 8 -30.67 13.39 -51.01
N LEU A 9 -30.76 14.43 -50.17
CA LEU A 9 -31.30 14.25 -48.83
C LEU A 9 -32.83 14.16 -48.89
N PRO A 10 -33.46 13.24 -48.14
CA PRO A 10 -34.91 13.10 -48.14
C PRO A 10 -35.60 14.40 -47.67
N GLU A 11 -36.78 14.71 -48.23
CA GLU A 11 -37.47 16.01 -48.12
C GLU A 11 -37.61 16.56 -46.68
N HIS A 12 -37.66 15.70 -45.66
CA HIS A 12 -37.74 16.10 -44.26
C HIS A 12 -36.46 16.80 -43.75
N VAL A 13 -35.29 16.56 -44.36
CA VAL A 13 -34.04 17.26 -44.01
C VAL A 13 -34.04 18.70 -44.53
N HIS A 14 -34.76 18.98 -45.61
CA HIS A 14 -34.96 20.34 -46.12
C HIS A 14 -35.98 21.15 -45.28
N ALA A 15 -36.82 20.49 -44.48
CA ALA A 15 -37.77 21.15 -43.58
C ALA A 15 -37.06 21.81 -42.38
N LEU A 16 -35.99 21.20 -41.88
CA LEU A 16 -35.20 21.70 -40.74
C LEU A 16 -34.50 23.05 -41.01
N LYS A 17 -34.31 23.44 -42.27
CA LYS A 17 -33.59 24.68 -42.64
C LYS A 17 -34.49 25.93 -42.74
N ARG A 18 -35.80 25.79 -42.56
CA ARG A 18 -36.80 26.84 -42.85
C ARG A 18 -37.49 27.46 -41.64
N LEU A 19 -37.00 27.24 -40.41
CA LEU A 19 -37.71 27.65 -39.20
C LEU A 19 -36.80 28.50 -38.30
N GLU A 20 -36.96 29.83 -38.40
CA GLU A 20 -36.36 30.85 -37.52
C GLU A 20 -37.31 31.29 -36.38
N ASP A 21 -38.34 30.51 -36.04
CA ASP A 21 -39.37 30.95 -35.08
C ASP A 21 -39.54 30.02 -33.86
N GLN A 22 -39.51 30.61 -32.67
CA GLN A 22 -39.41 29.93 -31.36
C GLN A 22 -40.72 29.26 -30.90
N SER A 23 -41.85 29.43 -31.59
CA SER A 23 -43.12 28.77 -31.21
C SER A 23 -43.35 27.39 -31.86
N ALA A 24 -42.46 26.93 -32.74
CA ALA A 24 -42.57 25.64 -33.44
C ALA A 24 -41.97 24.43 -32.68
N TRP A 25 -41.41 24.65 -31.48
CA TRP A 25 -40.63 23.63 -30.76
C TRP A 25 -41.41 22.39 -30.33
N ILE A 26 -42.68 22.54 -29.94
CA ILE A 26 -43.52 21.40 -29.47
C ILE A 26 -43.90 20.47 -30.62
N ASP A 27 -44.03 21.00 -31.84
CA ASP A 27 -44.33 20.21 -33.03
C ASP A 27 -43.05 19.58 -33.61
N LEU A 28 -41.91 20.26 -33.50
CA LEU A 28 -40.58 19.71 -33.81
C LEU A 28 -40.23 18.52 -32.90
N GLU A 29 -40.58 18.59 -31.62
CA GLU A 29 -40.34 17.51 -30.65
C GLU A 29 -41.17 16.25 -31.00
N LYS A 30 -42.42 16.43 -31.45
CA LYS A 30 -43.28 15.32 -31.92
C LYS A 30 -42.86 14.77 -33.28
N GLU A 31 -42.44 15.61 -34.21
CA GLU A 31 -41.94 15.16 -35.51
C GLU A 31 -40.59 14.47 -35.40
N CYS A 32 -39.65 14.98 -34.59
CA CYS A 32 -38.40 14.29 -34.29
C CYS A 32 -38.65 12.96 -33.57
N PHE A 33 -39.64 12.89 -32.68
CA PHE A 33 -40.03 11.65 -32.03
C PHE A 33 -40.55 10.61 -33.03
N LEU A 34 -41.47 11.00 -33.91
CA LEU A 34 -42.00 10.13 -34.98
C LEU A 34 -40.94 9.76 -36.02
N LEU A 35 -40.01 10.65 -36.34
CA LEU A 35 -38.89 10.38 -37.24
C LEU A 35 -37.95 9.35 -36.62
N VAL A 36 -37.55 9.52 -35.36
CA VAL A 36 -36.65 8.58 -34.67
C VAL A 36 -37.34 7.25 -34.38
N GLU A 37 -38.62 7.24 -34.01
CA GLU A 37 -39.42 6.02 -33.82
C GLU A 37 -39.57 5.23 -35.12
N ASN A 38 -39.86 5.91 -36.25
CA ASN A 38 -39.90 5.26 -37.57
C ASN A 38 -38.51 4.81 -38.06
N TYR A 39 -37.45 5.59 -37.83
CA TYR A 39 -36.08 5.22 -38.24
C TYR A 39 -35.50 4.06 -37.41
N ILE A 40 -35.84 3.96 -36.13
CA ILE A 40 -35.45 2.85 -35.25
C ILE A 40 -36.11 1.54 -35.70
N ASN A 41 -37.37 1.61 -36.17
CA ASN A 41 -38.08 0.46 -36.70
C ASN A 41 -37.52 -0.03 -38.05
N ASP A 42 -36.87 0.84 -38.83
CA ASP A 42 -36.27 0.51 -40.15
C ASP A 42 -34.80 0.02 -40.10
N HIS A 43 -34.30 -0.40 -38.93
CA HIS A 43 -32.98 -1.06 -38.77
C HIS A 43 -31.76 -0.25 -39.22
N VAL A 44 -31.86 1.08 -39.36
CA VAL A 44 -30.68 1.93 -39.56
C VAL A 44 -30.03 2.25 -38.21
N ALA A 45 -28.72 2.04 -38.13
CA ALA A 45 -27.96 2.19 -36.89
C ALA A 45 -28.05 3.64 -36.36
N VAL A 46 -28.71 3.82 -35.21
CA VAL A 46 -28.73 5.05 -34.39
C VAL A 46 -27.33 5.68 -34.26
N HIS A 47 -26.30 4.84 -34.33
CA HIS A 47 -24.88 5.18 -34.39
C HIS A 47 -24.53 6.23 -35.46
N ASP A 48 -25.04 6.11 -36.69
CA ASP A 48 -24.69 7.00 -37.80
C ASP A 48 -25.27 8.41 -37.65
N ILE A 49 -26.43 8.52 -37.00
CA ILE A 49 -27.07 9.81 -36.69
C ILE A 49 -26.28 10.53 -35.59
N ILE A 50 -25.89 9.82 -34.52
CA ILE A 50 -25.08 10.40 -33.43
C ILE A 50 -23.72 10.92 -33.92
N LEU A 51 -23.15 10.28 -34.95
CA LEU A 51 -21.87 10.70 -35.55
C LEU A 51 -21.99 11.98 -36.40
N GLN A 52 -23.17 12.30 -36.94
CA GLN A 52 -23.37 13.45 -37.84
C GLN A 52 -23.82 14.75 -37.15
N LEU A 53 -24.27 14.68 -35.89
CA LEU A 53 -24.78 15.83 -35.16
C LEU A 53 -23.63 16.69 -34.62
N SER A 54 -23.38 17.84 -35.28
CA SER A 54 -22.25 18.75 -35.00
C SER A 54 -22.64 20.05 -34.29
N GLN A 55 -23.89 20.20 -33.82
CA GLN A 55 -24.38 21.41 -33.15
C GLN A 55 -25.11 21.14 -31.83
N ALA A 56 -25.00 22.10 -30.90
CA ALA A 56 -25.49 22.02 -29.52
C ALA A 56 -27.00 21.71 -29.39
N GLU A 57 -27.81 22.07 -30.39
CA GLU A 57 -29.26 21.87 -30.41
C GLU A 57 -29.65 20.44 -30.82
N ALA A 58 -28.86 19.80 -31.69
CA ALA A 58 -29.05 18.40 -32.05
C ALA A 58 -28.77 17.44 -30.88
N VAL A 59 -28.00 17.88 -29.89
CA VAL A 59 -27.76 17.13 -28.66
C VAL A 59 -29.05 17.04 -27.83
N GLU A 60 -29.84 18.11 -27.71
CA GLU A 60 -31.13 18.11 -26.97
C GLU A 60 -32.18 17.18 -27.57
N SER A 61 -32.34 17.18 -28.89
CA SER A 61 -33.28 16.25 -29.54
C SER A 61 -32.82 14.78 -29.48
N ALA A 62 -31.50 14.52 -29.56
CA ALA A 62 -30.95 13.19 -29.33
C ALA A 62 -31.10 12.75 -27.85
N LYS A 63 -30.99 13.68 -26.89
CA LYS A 63 -31.20 13.43 -25.45
C LYS A 63 -32.62 12.96 -25.15
N PHE A 64 -33.64 13.58 -25.74
CA PHE A 64 -35.03 13.18 -25.57
C PHE A 64 -35.33 11.79 -26.18
N CYS A 65 -34.80 11.53 -27.37
CA CYS A 65 -35.01 10.24 -28.05
C CYS A 65 -34.28 9.08 -27.37
N ILE A 66 -33.09 9.32 -26.82
CA ILE A 66 -32.36 8.31 -26.04
C ILE A 66 -33.08 8.04 -24.71
N TYR A 67 -33.60 9.07 -24.03
CA TYR A 67 -34.39 8.90 -22.80
C TYR A 67 -35.62 8.00 -23.01
N LYS A 68 -36.35 8.19 -24.11
CA LYS A 68 -37.51 7.38 -24.50
C LYS A 68 -37.17 5.98 -24.98
N PHE A 69 -36.03 5.78 -25.63
CA PHE A 69 -35.56 4.45 -26.04
C PHE A 69 -35.05 3.60 -24.85
N LEU A 70 -34.46 4.25 -23.84
CA LEU A 70 -33.98 3.62 -22.61
C LEU A 70 -35.10 3.05 -21.74
N GLU A 71 -36.29 3.66 -21.75
CA GLU A 71 -37.46 3.18 -21.00
C GLU A 71 -37.94 1.77 -21.41
N SER A 72 -37.60 1.30 -22.62
CA SER A 72 -38.32 0.17 -23.24
C SER A 72 -37.52 -1.11 -23.56
N SER A 73 -36.18 -1.15 -23.46
CA SER A 73 -35.43 -2.38 -23.81
C SER A 73 -34.04 -2.52 -23.19
N SER A 74 -33.55 -3.76 -23.07
CA SER A 74 -32.16 -4.09 -22.67
C SER A 74 -31.11 -3.56 -23.68
N GLU A 75 -31.52 -3.31 -24.92
CA GLU A 75 -30.72 -2.69 -25.97
C GLU A 75 -30.51 -1.18 -25.72
N GLY A 76 -31.39 -0.55 -24.96
CA GLY A 76 -31.24 0.82 -24.49
C GLY A 76 -29.96 1.01 -23.65
N LEU A 77 -29.70 0.12 -22.69
CA LEU A 77 -28.54 0.22 -21.80
C LEU A 77 -27.20 0.19 -22.54
N LEU A 78 -27.08 -0.60 -23.62
CA LEU A 78 -25.89 -0.60 -24.48
C LEU A 78 -25.66 0.76 -25.16
N LYS A 79 -26.74 1.40 -25.65
CA LYS A 79 -26.67 2.74 -26.24
C LYS A 79 -26.45 3.83 -25.19
N PHE A 80 -26.78 3.58 -23.92
CA PHE A 80 -26.47 4.48 -22.81
C PHE A 80 -24.97 4.60 -22.58
N ASP A 81 -24.25 3.46 -22.52
CA ASP A 81 -22.81 3.45 -22.35
C ASP A 81 -22.11 4.22 -23.49
N GLU A 82 -22.58 4.06 -24.72
CA GLU A 82 -22.10 4.83 -25.88
C GLU A 82 -22.37 6.32 -25.77
N LEU A 83 -23.58 6.73 -25.34
CA LEU A 83 -23.92 8.13 -25.12
C LEU A 83 -23.04 8.76 -24.03
N ILE A 84 -22.88 8.07 -22.90
CA ILE A 84 -22.02 8.54 -21.80
C ILE A 84 -20.57 8.63 -22.26
N ALA A 85 -20.06 7.64 -22.99
CA ALA A 85 -18.73 7.68 -23.59
C ALA A 85 -18.58 8.85 -24.57
N ARG A 86 -19.63 9.15 -25.36
CA ARG A 86 -19.64 10.27 -26.31
C ARG A 86 -19.67 11.62 -25.61
N LEU A 87 -20.54 11.81 -24.61
CA LEU A 87 -20.59 13.03 -23.80
C LEU A 87 -19.26 13.26 -23.08
N ALA A 88 -18.67 12.21 -22.52
CA ALA A 88 -17.33 12.28 -21.97
C ALA A 88 -16.31 12.66 -23.06
N SER A 89 -16.34 12.08 -24.26
CA SER A 89 -15.41 12.43 -25.35
C SER A 89 -15.50 13.91 -25.78
N LEU A 90 -16.66 14.55 -25.57
CA LEU A 90 -16.92 15.97 -25.87
C LEU A 90 -16.63 16.92 -24.70
N ASN A 91 -16.01 16.44 -23.61
CA ASN A 91 -15.76 17.21 -22.38
C ASN A 91 -17.06 17.73 -21.73
N LEU A 92 -18.11 16.91 -21.73
CA LEU A 92 -19.40 17.20 -21.11
C LEU A 92 -19.68 16.26 -19.92
N GLU A 93 -18.68 16.04 -19.07
CA GLU A 93 -18.75 15.06 -17.99
C GLU A 93 -19.78 15.41 -16.91
N ASP A 94 -19.99 16.69 -16.56
CA ASP A 94 -21.07 17.10 -15.64
C ASP A 94 -22.47 16.75 -16.18
N LYS A 95 -22.66 16.92 -17.50
CA LYS A 95 -23.91 16.52 -18.16
C LYS A 95 -24.05 15.01 -18.14
N ALA A 96 -22.98 14.29 -18.49
CA ALA A 96 -22.96 12.83 -18.44
C ALA A 96 -23.34 12.32 -17.02
N TYR A 97 -22.78 12.93 -15.98
CA TYR A 97 -23.12 12.62 -14.59
C TYR A 97 -24.60 12.87 -14.29
N SER A 98 -25.14 14.03 -14.68
CA SER A 98 -26.56 14.35 -14.51
C SER A 98 -27.51 13.35 -15.20
N TYR A 99 -27.11 12.84 -16.37
CA TYR A 99 -27.84 11.77 -17.07
C TYR A 99 -27.77 10.44 -16.33
N VAL A 100 -26.59 10.06 -15.83
CA VAL A 100 -26.43 8.86 -15.00
C VAL A 100 -27.30 8.94 -13.76
N LEU A 101 -27.35 10.09 -13.06
CA LEU A 101 -28.23 10.27 -11.91
C LEU A 101 -29.71 10.12 -12.26
N SER A 102 -30.13 10.64 -13.43
CA SER A 102 -31.50 10.50 -13.92
C SER A 102 -31.83 9.04 -14.26
N ALA A 103 -30.89 8.32 -14.87
CA ALA A 103 -31.02 6.90 -15.17
C ALA A 103 -31.08 6.05 -13.90
N ILE A 104 -30.28 6.36 -12.87
CA ILE A 104 -30.34 5.68 -11.56
C ILE A 104 -31.71 5.87 -10.90
N LYS A 105 -32.37 7.02 -11.05
CA LYS A 105 -33.74 7.20 -10.53
C LYS A 105 -34.74 6.23 -11.16
N ALA A 106 -34.58 5.96 -12.46
CA ALA A 106 -35.41 4.99 -13.17
C ALA A 106 -35.00 3.53 -12.87
N TYR A 107 -33.70 3.29 -12.66
CA TYR A 107 -33.11 1.96 -12.47
C TYR A 107 -32.16 1.93 -11.25
N PRO A 108 -32.70 2.04 -10.02
CA PRO A 108 -31.89 2.26 -8.82
C PRO A 108 -31.03 1.07 -8.40
N THR A 109 -31.25 -0.11 -8.98
CA THR A 109 -30.48 -1.34 -8.70
C THR A 109 -29.49 -1.69 -9.80
N ASP A 110 -29.37 -0.87 -10.85
CA ASP A 110 -28.43 -1.13 -11.93
C ASP A 110 -26.99 -0.82 -11.48
N VAL A 111 -26.23 -1.89 -11.27
CA VAL A 111 -24.85 -1.84 -10.79
C VAL A 111 -23.94 -1.02 -11.71
N LYS A 112 -24.12 -1.10 -13.03
CA LYS A 112 -23.25 -0.40 -13.98
C LYS A 112 -23.49 1.11 -13.91
N LEU A 113 -24.75 1.52 -13.79
CA LEU A 113 -25.08 2.93 -13.60
C LEU A 113 -24.49 3.49 -12.31
N ILE A 114 -24.60 2.75 -11.21
CA ILE A 114 -24.01 3.13 -9.91
C ILE A 114 -22.48 3.18 -9.99
N GLU A 115 -21.83 2.20 -10.63
CA GLU A 115 -20.38 2.21 -10.87
C GLU A 115 -19.96 3.43 -11.69
N LYS A 116 -20.74 3.77 -12.72
CA LYS A 116 -20.45 4.94 -13.56
C LYS A 116 -20.66 6.26 -12.81
N ALA A 117 -21.68 6.34 -11.94
CA ALA A 117 -21.89 7.49 -11.08
C ALA A 117 -20.72 7.69 -10.11
N ALA A 118 -20.23 6.60 -9.50
CA ALA A 118 -19.05 6.62 -8.64
C ALA A 118 -17.79 7.11 -9.39
N GLU A 119 -17.54 6.57 -10.60
CA GLU A 119 -16.39 6.97 -11.43
C GLU A 119 -16.46 8.44 -11.84
N LEU A 120 -17.61 8.90 -12.35
CA LEU A 120 -17.79 10.29 -12.76
C LEU A 120 -17.70 11.24 -11.55
N SER A 121 -18.25 10.86 -10.40
CA SER A 121 -18.15 11.66 -9.18
C SER A 121 -16.69 11.86 -8.78
N LEU A 122 -15.88 10.80 -8.80
CA LEU A 122 -14.44 10.91 -8.57
C LEU A 122 -13.76 11.77 -9.63
N TYR A 123 -14.02 11.51 -10.92
CA TYR A 123 -13.43 12.29 -12.01
C TYR A 123 -13.71 13.79 -11.91
N LEU A 124 -14.89 14.16 -11.41
CA LEU A 124 -15.34 15.54 -11.20
C LEU A 124 -14.92 16.13 -9.85
N GLY A 125 -14.40 15.32 -8.92
CA GLY A 125 -14.01 15.74 -7.57
C GLY A 125 -15.13 15.79 -6.54
N TYR A 126 -16.30 15.19 -6.83
CA TYR A 126 -17.44 15.06 -5.93
C TYR A 126 -17.22 13.88 -4.95
N MET A 127 -16.40 14.10 -3.93
CA MET A 127 -15.90 13.02 -3.05
C MET A 127 -16.96 12.38 -2.16
N ASP A 128 -17.91 13.18 -1.64
CA ASP A 128 -19.01 12.68 -0.81
C ASP A 128 -19.97 11.81 -1.63
N GLU A 129 -20.30 12.26 -2.84
CA GLU A 129 -21.12 11.54 -3.81
C GLU A 129 -20.41 10.26 -4.27
N ALA A 130 -19.12 10.33 -4.60
CA ALA A 130 -18.32 9.16 -4.92
C ALA A 130 -18.38 8.11 -3.81
N TYR A 131 -18.19 8.53 -2.56
CA TYR A 131 -18.30 7.64 -1.40
C TYR A 131 -19.69 7.02 -1.30
N HIS A 132 -20.75 7.83 -1.44
CA HIS A 132 -22.13 7.36 -1.38
C HIS A 132 -22.41 6.27 -2.42
N TRP A 133 -22.05 6.52 -3.68
CA TRP A 133 -22.24 5.56 -4.77
C TRP A 133 -21.43 4.29 -4.54
N ILE A 134 -20.16 4.41 -4.13
CA ILE A 134 -19.30 3.24 -3.86
C ILE A 134 -19.85 2.41 -2.70
N ALA A 135 -20.28 3.03 -1.60
CA ALA A 135 -20.87 2.33 -0.46
C ALA A 135 -22.17 1.62 -0.84
N SER A 136 -22.98 2.19 -1.75
CA SER A 136 -24.20 1.54 -2.23
C SER A 136 -23.93 0.26 -3.05
N LEU A 137 -22.76 0.11 -3.65
CA LEU A 137 -22.42 -1.08 -4.44
C LEU A 137 -22.20 -2.34 -3.58
N ASP A 138 -21.98 -2.18 -2.27
CA ASP A 138 -21.83 -3.30 -1.34
C ASP A 138 -23.09 -4.17 -1.26
N PHE A 139 -24.26 -3.61 -1.59
CA PHE A 139 -25.52 -4.35 -1.63
C PHE A 139 -25.66 -5.25 -2.85
N TYR A 140 -24.85 -5.06 -3.89
CA TYR A 140 -25.11 -5.63 -5.22
C TYR A 140 -23.96 -6.45 -5.84
N THR A 141 -22.73 -6.38 -5.33
CA THR A 141 -21.57 -7.00 -6.00
C THR A 141 -20.50 -7.60 -5.09
N PRO A 142 -19.69 -8.56 -5.58
CA PRO A 142 -18.52 -9.06 -4.86
C PRO A 142 -17.45 -7.98 -4.62
N VAL A 143 -16.81 -8.09 -3.45
CA VAL A 143 -16.19 -6.98 -2.70
C VAL A 143 -14.82 -6.49 -3.23
N ALA A 144 -14.06 -7.30 -3.96
CA ALA A 144 -12.59 -7.15 -4.02
C ALA A 144 -12.06 -5.82 -4.58
N LYS A 145 -12.43 -5.41 -5.80
CA LYS A 145 -11.90 -4.15 -6.40
C LYS A 145 -12.52 -2.89 -5.81
N LYS A 146 -13.78 -2.97 -5.37
CA LYS A 146 -14.53 -1.86 -4.76
C LYS A 146 -14.05 -1.56 -3.34
N ALA A 147 -13.64 -2.59 -2.62
CA ALA A 147 -13.09 -2.47 -1.27
C ALA A 147 -11.87 -1.55 -1.21
N ILE A 148 -11.02 -1.53 -2.25
CA ILE A 148 -9.84 -0.65 -2.29
C ILE A 148 -10.27 0.81 -2.36
N ARG A 149 -11.07 1.18 -3.36
CA ARG A 149 -11.50 2.57 -3.60
C ARG A 149 -12.35 3.08 -2.42
N LYS A 150 -13.25 2.25 -1.91
CA LYS A 150 -14.01 2.53 -0.68
C LYS A 150 -13.09 2.77 0.50
N SER A 151 -12.15 1.85 0.76
CA SER A 151 -11.20 1.97 1.87
C SER A 151 -10.35 3.25 1.77
N ARG A 152 -9.90 3.65 0.58
CA ARG A 152 -9.14 4.89 0.39
C ARG A 152 -9.98 6.12 0.72
N LEU A 153 -11.23 6.17 0.25
CA LEU A 153 -12.15 7.25 0.57
C LEU A 153 -12.46 7.30 2.06
N GLU A 154 -12.72 6.16 2.70
CA GLU A 154 -12.98 6.12 4.13
C GLU A 154 -11.77 6.57 4.95
N LEU A 155 -10.56 6.20 4.54
CA LEU A 155 -9.34 6.67 5.17
C LEU A 155 -9.14 8.18 4.95
N LEU A 156 -9.29 8.68 3.72
CA LEU A 156 -9.16 10.11 3.38
C LEU A 156 -10.16 10.97 4.16
N MET A 157 -11.40 10.48 4.31
CA MET A 157 -12.49 11.17 4.98
C MET A 157 -12.51 10.94 6.50
N GLY A 158 -11.53 10.21 7.06
CA GLY A 158 -11.49 9.88 8.49
C GLY A 158 -12.62 8.95 8.98
N LYS A 159 -13.32 8.26 8.08
CA LYS A 159 -14.39 7.29 8.37
C LYS A 159 -13.86 5.89 8.73
N LYS A 160 -12.60 5.59 8.38
CA LYS A 160 -11.92 4.33 8.72
C LYS A 160 -10.67 4.62 9.54
N GLN A 161 -10.47 3.85 10.61
CA GLN A 161 -9.25 3.94 11.40
C GLN A 161 -8.05 3.40 10.61
N VAL A 162 -6.92 4.09 10.77
CA VAL A 162 -5.65 3.70 10.19
C VAL A 162 -5.21 2.39 10.83
N ALA A 163 -4.94 1.36 10.01
CA ALA A 163 -4.53 0.05 10.50
C ALA A 163 -3.03 -0.02 10.81
N ARG A 164 -2.22 0.79 10.12
CA ARG A 164 -0.76 0.84 10.27
C ARG A 164 -0.27 2.28 10.14
N ASP A 165 0.68 2.67 11.00
CA ASP A 165 1.29 4.00 10.93
C ASP A 165 2.13 4.18 9.67
N PHE A 166 2.70 3.09 9.15
CA PHE A 166 3.52 3.11 7.95
C PHE A 166 3.53 1.78 7.22
N GLN A 167 4.01 1.82 5.97
CA GLN A 167 4.30 0.64 5.18
C GLN A 167 5.51 0.88 4.28
N ILE A 168 6.35 -0.14 4.12
CA ILE A 168 7.55 -0.06 3.30
C ILE A 168 7.44 -1.04 2.16
N ILE A 169 7.84 -0.59 0.98
CA ILE A 169 8.02 -1.46 -0.19
C ILE A 169 9.38 -1.21 -0.81
N THR A 170 9.86 -2.21 -1.53
CA THR A 170 11.02 -2.09 -2.40
C THR A 170 10.59 -1.86 -3.83
N GLY A 171 11.38 -1.07 -4.54
CA GLY A 171 11.22 -0.89 -5.97
C GLY A 171 12.55 -0.66 -6.66
N LYS A 172 12.49 -0.61 -7.98
CA LYS A 172 13.60 -0.23 -8.84
C LYS A 172 13.24 1.01 -9.61
N ILE A 173 14.19 1.92 -9.69
CA ILE A 173 14.04 3.14 -10.46
C ILE A 173 14.03 2.79 -11.94
N PHE A 174 13.16 3.43 -12.70
CA PHE A 174 13.22 3.34 -14.16
C PHE A 174 12.97 4.70 -14.80
N LEU A 175 13.50 4.89 -15.99
CA LEU A 175 13.21 6.08 -16.77
C LEU A 175 11.78 6.01 -17.27
N ARG A 176 10.97 6.99 -16.90
CA ARG A 176 9.84 7.40 -17.72
C ARG A 176 10.22 8.75 -18.33
N SER A 177 10.91 8.62 -19.47
CA SER A 177 10.87 9.58 -20.57
C SER A 177 11.11 11.06 -20.19
N THR A 178 12.36 11.39 -19.87
CA THR A 178 12.89 12.78 -19.96
C THR A 178 14.29 12.84 -20.58
N GLY A 179 14.77 11.74 -21.18
CA GLY A 179 16.10 11.63 -21.80
C GLY A 179 16.06 11.54 -23.33
N ALA A 180 17.23 11.64 -23.96
CA ALA A 180 17.51 11.72 -25.41
C ALA A 180 16.95 10.60 -26.32
N HIS A 181 16.10 9.72 -25.79
CA HIS A 181 15.40 8.65 -26.51
C HIS A 181 13.90 8.90 -26.70
N PHE A 182 13.40 10.09 -26.32
CA PHE A 182 12.00 10.48 -26.47
C PHE A 182 11.63 10.52 -27.96
N LYS A 183 10.70 9.68 -28.39
CA LYS A 183 10.02 9.88 -29.67
C LYS A 183 8.90 10.89 -29.43
N ALA A 184 8.59 11.74 -30.42
CA ALA A 184 7.49 12.70 -30.32
C ALA A 184 6.10 12.06 -30.02
N GLU A 185 6.01 10.74 -30.05
CA GLU A 185 4.84 9.91 -29.79
C GLU A 185 4.81 9.29 -28.37
N ASP A 186 5.76 9.60 -27.50
CA ASP A 186 5.76 9.14 -26.10
C ASP A 186 4.88 10.07 -25.22
N PRO A 187 4.16 9.52 -24.21
CA PRO A 187 3.34 10.32 -23.30
C PRO A 187 4.16 11.44 -22.61
N PRO A 188 3.58 12.64 -22.43
CA PRO A 188 4.27 13.77 -21.85
C PRO A 188 4.79 13.42 -20.46
N GLY A 189 6.02 13.83 -20.18
CA GLY A 189 6.61 13.67 -18.86
C GLY A 189 5.91 14.57 -17.82
N GLU A 190 6.09 14.25 -16.55
CA GLU A 190 5.44 15.00 -15.46
C GLU A 190 5.83 16.49 -15.44
N LYS A 191 7.04 16.83 -15.90
CA LYS A 191 7.48 18.22 -16.09
C LYS A 191 6.62 18.99 -17.09
N GLU A 192 6.26 18.36 -18.20
CA GLU A 192 5.42 18.96 -19.22
C GLU A 192 3.97 19.06 -18.73
N ILE A 193 3.48 18.04 -18.02
CA ILE A 193 2.16 18.05 -17.41
C ILE A 193 2.05 19.19 -16.38
N LEU A 194 3.05 19.39 -15.50
CA LEU A 194 3.03 20.50 -14.54
C LEU A 194 3.07 21.87 -15.23
N ALA A 195 3.82 22.01 -16.33
CA ALA A 195 3.82 23.25 -17.10
C ALA A 195 2.44 23.59 -17.71
N LEU A 196 1.64 22.57 -18.06
CA LEU A 196 0.25 22.75 -18.50
C LEU A 196 -0.73 22.97 -17.34
N ASN A 197 -0.34 22.65 -16.11
CA ASN A 197 -1.20 22.69 -14.92
C ASN A 197 -0.50 23.40 -13.75
N PRO A 198 -0.22 24.71 -13.83
CA PRO A 198 0.55 25.42 -12.80
C PRO A 198 -0.12 25.37 -11.41
N GLN A 199 -1.46 25.34 -11.35
CA GLN A 199 -2.20 25.18 -10.09
C GLN A 199 -1.83 23.87 -9.36
N ARG A 200 -1.47 22.83 -10.11
CA ARG A 200 -1.11 21.53 -9.54
C ARG A 200 0.21 21.60 -8.78
N GLU A 201 1.19 22.33 -9.30
CA GLU A 201 2.45 22.56 -8.57
C GLU A 201 2.18 23.25 -7.23
N GLU A 202 1.36 24.30 -7.22
CA GLU A 202 0.99 25.02 -6.00
C GLU A 202 0.24 24.11 -5.01
N ASN A 203 -0.72 23.32 -5.49
CA ASN A 203 -1.45 22.37 -4.65
C ASN A 203 -0.53 21.32 -4.01
N LEU A 204 0.44 20.80 -4.77
CA LEU A 204 1.39 19.80 -4.25
C LEU A 204 2.34 20.41 -3.21
N LYS A 205 2.81 21.63 -3.45
CA LYS A 205 3.61 22.41 -2.49
C LYS A 205 2.82 22.66 -1.20
N GLN A 206 1.58 23.11 -1.30
CA GLN A 206 0.71 23.32 -0.15
C GLN A 206 0.45 22.01 0.61
N LEU A 207 0.12 20.93 -0.11
CA LEU A 207 -0.20 19.62 0.46
C LEU A 207 0.97 19.04 1.27
N ALA A 208 2.19 19.20 0.78
CA ALA A 208 3.40 18.70 1.45
C ALA A 208 4.12 19.75 2.31
N SER A 209 3.59 20.97 2.39
CA SER A 209 4.24 22.12 3.05
C SER A 209 5.67 22.36 2.53
N TRP A 210 5.84 22.37 1.20
CA TRP A 210 7.12 22.62 0.54
C TRP A 210 7.14 23.99 -0.15
N ASP A 211 8.31 24.63 -0.14
CA ASP A 211 8.54 25.88 -0.89
C ASP A 211 8.81 25.61 -2.38
N GLU A 212 9.44 24.46 -2.67
CA GLU A 212 9.87 24.06 -4.00
C GLU A 212 9.31 22.69 -4.39
N LEU A 213 9.19 22.46 -5.70
CA LEU A 213 8.81 21.17 -6.26
C LEU A 213 9.72 20.88 -7.43
N TYR A 214 10.44 19.76 -7.38
CA TYR A 214 11.17 19.29 -8.54
C TYR A 214 10.24 18.42 -9.40
N PRO A 215 9.95 18.78 -10.66
CA PRO A 215 9.03 18.01 -11.50
C PRO A 215 9.59 16.62 -11.85
N GLY A 216 8.75 15.59 -11.76
CA GLY A 216 9.06 14.25 -12.27
C GLY A 216 10.21 13.52 -11.56
N THR A 217 10.29 13.60 -10.23
CA THR A 217 11.54 13.21 -9.53
C THR A 217 11.95 11.75 -9.68
N LEU A 218 11.03 10.78 -9.58
CA LEU A 218 11.35 9.38 -9.85
C LEU A 218 10.11 8.62 -10.32
N ASN A 219 10.33 7.65 -11.20
CA ASN A 219 9.37 6.57 -11.45
C ASN A 219 9.94 5.28 -10.85
N VAL A 220 9.12 4.58 -10.08
CA VAL A 220 9.53 3.37 -9.37
C VAL A 220 8.64 2.22 -9.77
N ARG A 221 9.26 1.11 -10.18
CA ARG A 221 8.60 -0.16 -10.39
C ARG A 221 8.76 -0.99 -9.13
N THR A 222 7.65 -1.28 -8.48
CA THR A 222 7.63 -1.98 -7.18
C THR A 222 7.69 -3.48 -7.38
N ALA A 223 8.23 -4.21 -6.40
CA ALA A 223 8.29 -5.67 -6.43
C ALA A 223 6.89 -6.32 -6.26
N PHE A 224 5.97 -5.63 -5.58
CA PHE A 224 4.60 -6.06 -5.30
C PHE A 224 3.61 -4.94 -5.61
N SER A 225 2.33 -5.30 -5.79
CA SER A 225 1.29 -4.32 -6.09
C SER A 225 1.12 -3.38 -4.88
N PRO A 226 1.31 -2.06 -5.01
CA PRO A 226 1.05 -1.09 -3.95
C PRO A 226 -0.42 -1.07 -3.51
N THR A 227 -1.31 -1.77 -4.24
CA THR A 227 -2.72 -1.94 -3.88
C THR A 227 -2.92 -2.41 -2.43
N GLU A 228 -2.06 -3.30 -1.93
CA GLU A 228 -2.11 -3.77 -0.55
C GLU A 228 -1.82 -2.67 0.47
N ILE A 229 -1.01 -1.67 0.09
CA ILE A 229 -0.69 -0.51 0.93
C ILE A 229 -1.90 0.36 1.12
N PHE A 230 -2.65 0.56 0.05
CA PHE A 230 -3.73 1.55 0.02
C PHE A 230 -4.98 1.15 0.81
N HIS A 231 -5.01 -0.07 1.36
CA HIS A 231 -6.00 -0.48 2.36
C HIS A 231 -5.67 -0.03 3.78
N ASN A 232 -4.40 0.24 4.04
CA ASN A 232 -3.86 0.38 5.40
C ASN A 232 -3.21 1.74 5.66
N ILE A 233 -2.79 2.46 4.61
CA ILE A 233 -2.23 3.80 4.71
C ILE A 233 -3.19 4.83 4.11
N PRO A 234 -3.57 5.89 4.86
CA PRO A 234 -4.44 6.93 4.35
C PRO A 234 -3.75 7.75 3.27
N PRO A 235 -4.41 8.02 2.12
CA PRO A 235 -3.97 9.12 1.26
C PRO A 235 -4.23 10.46 1.97
N ILE A 236 -3.41 11.46 1.66
CA ILE A 236 -3.59 12.83 2.18
C ILE A 236 -4.39 13.71 1.24
N ALA A 237 -4.49 13.32 -0.04
CA ALA A 237 -5.29 14.04 -1.03
C ALA A 237 -5.73 13.13 -2.18
N TYR A 238 -6.75 13.61 -2.87
CA TYR A 238 -7.17 13.11 -4.17
C TYR A 238 -7.26 14.27 -5.16
N GLU A 239 -6.69 14.11 -6.34
CA GLU A 239 -6.79 15.05 -7.45
C GLU A 239 -7.70 14.46 -8.53
N ALA A 240 -8.79 15.17 -8.80
CA ALA A 240 -9.77 14.78 -9.79
C ALA A 240 -9.18 14.84 -11.21
N GLY A 241 -9.51 13.87 -12.06
CA GLY A 241 -9.01 13.84 -13.44
C GLY A 241 -9.43 15.05 -14.25
N CYS A 242 -10.62 15.62 -14.00
CA CYS A 242 -11.11 16.79 -14.73
C CYS A 242 -10.25 18.05 -14.53
N THR A 243 -9.43 18.11 -13.49
CA THR A 243 -8.55 19.26 -13.21
C THR A 243 -7.17 19.15 -13.86
N VAL A 244 -6.85 18.00 -14.48
CA VAL A 244 -5.52 17.74 -15.05
C VAL A 244 -5.59 17.77 -16.58
N THR A 245 -4.97 18.80 -17.15
CA THR A 245 -4.85 18.98 -18.60
C THR A 245 -3.66 18.20 -19.15
N TYR A 246 -3.87 17.47 -20.24
CA TYR A 246 -2.82 16.84 -21.03
C TYR A 246 -2.77 17.48 -22.42
N THR A 247 -1.64 17.32 -23.12
CA THR A 247 -1.55 17.68 -24.55
C THR A 247 -2.60 16.94 -25.39
N ALA A 248 -3.00 17.51 -26.53
CA ALA A 248 -4.09 16.98 -27.37
C ALA A 248 -4.04 15.46 -27.63
N ASN A 249 -2.86 14.92 -27.94
CA ASN A 249 -2.65 13.48 -28.21
C ASN A 249 -2.90 12.56 -27.01
N TYR A 250 -2.98 13.11 -25.80
CA TYR A 250 -3.17 12.38 -24.53
C TYR A 250 -4.33 12.96 -23.71
N SER A 251 -5.24 13.71 -24.35
CA SER A 251 -6.43 14.29 -23.70
C SER A 251 -7.38 13.26 -23.08
N ASN A 252 -7.27 11.99 -23.48
CA ASN A 252 -8.01 10.87 -22.89
C ASN A 252 -7.39 10.33 -21.59
N VAL A 253 -6.14 10.66 -21.28
CA VAL A 253 -5.43 10.12 -20.11
C VAL A 253 -6.16 10.44 -18.81
N PRO A 254 -6.55 11.70 -18.50
CA PRO A 254 -7.23 12.00 -17.24
C PRO A 254 -8.51 11.18 -17.04
N LYS A 255 -9.28 10.99 -18.11
CA LYS A 255 -10.52 10.18 -18.11
C LYS A 255 -10.21 8.72 -17.82
N SER A 256 -9.17 8.17 -18.45
CA SER A 256 -8.73 6.80 -18.22
C SER A 256 -8.17 6.58 -16.81
N ARG A 257 -7.61 7.62 -16.17
CA ARG A 257 -7.06 7.56 -14.82
C ARG A 257 -8.10 7.79 -13.74
N VAL A 258 -9.20 8.47 -14.07
CA VAL A 258 -10.23 9.00 -13.17
C VAL A 258 -9.69 10.10 -12.26
N GLY A 259 -8.52 9.90 -11.64
CA GLY A 259 -7.78 10.89 -10.86
C GLY A 259 -6.55 10.27 -10.21
N TYR A 260 -5.98 10.96 -9.25
CA TYR A 260 -4.70 10.59 -8.63
C TYR A 260 -4.77 10.68 -7.11
N TRP A 261 -4.30 9.64 -6.44
CA TRP A 261 -4.14 9.56 -5.00
C TRP A 261 -2.74 9.99 -4.60
N TYR A 262 -2.63 10.78 -3.54
CA TYR A 262 -1.34 11.23 -2.99
C TYR A 262 -1.11 10.67 -1.59
N TYR A 263 0.08 10.12 -1.37
CA TYR A 263 0.52 9.56 -0.10
C TYR A 263 1.83 10.21 0.34
N PRO A 264 1.95 10.66 1.59
CA PRO A 264 3.20 11.19 2.09
C PRO A 264 4.17 10.06 2.43
N GLY A 265 5.45 10.39 2.44
CA GLY A 265 6.44 9.53 3.05
C GLY A 265 7.85 9.87 2.61
N PHE A 266 8.68 8.83 2.51
CA PHE A 266 10.11 8.98 2.27
C PHE A 266 10.60 7.95 1.26
N VAL A 267 11.58 8.35 0.45
CA VAL A 267 12.42 7.38 -0.25
C VAL A 267 13.75 7.24 0.47
N PHE A 268 14.28 6.02 0.56
CA PHE A 268 15.59 5.74 1.13
C PHE A 268 16.45 4.96 0.15
N ALA A 269 17.67 5.44 -0.05
CA ALA A 269 18.70 4.76 -0.84
C ALA A 269 20.09 5.24 -0.42
N LYS A 270 21.07 4.31 -0.48
CA LYS A 270 22.48 4.60 -0.20
C LYS A 270 22.71 5.31 1.14
N GLY A 271 21.96 4.91 2.18
CA GLY A 271 22.10 5.48 3.53
C GLY A 271 21.48 6.87 3.71
N ARG A 272 20.76 7.39 2.72
CA ARG A 272 20.12 8.71 2.76
C ARG A 272 18.63 8.57 2.47
N PHE A 273 17.84 9.48 3.02
CA PHE A 273 16.42 9.58 2.71
C PHE A 273 15.99 11.00 2.35
N LYS A 274 14.88 11.09 1.61
CA LYS A 274 14.25 12.36 1.23
C LYS A 274 12.73 12.27 1.37
N PRO A 275 12.07 13.34 1.84
CA PRO A 275 10.61 13.40 1.87
C PRO A 275 10.06 13.44 0.45
N VAL A 276 8.93 12.77 0.26
CA VAL A 276 8.27 12.64 -1.02
C VAL A 276 6.76 12.61 -0.90
N LEU A 277 6.09 12.89 -2.02
CA LEU A 277 4.70 12.50 -2.26
C LEU A 277 4.68 11.39 -3.30
N PHE A 278 4.12 10.24 -2.93
CA PHE A 278 3.82 9.19 -3.88
C PHE A 278 2.48 9.49 -4.54
N LYS A 279 2.48 9.55 -5.87
CA LYS A 279 1.30 9.64 -6.72
C LYS A 279 0.96 8.28 -7.26
N TYR A 280 -0.29 7.89 -7.08
CA TYR A 280 -0.85 6.66 -7.64
C TYR A 280 -2.15 6.95 -8.38
N PRO A 281 -2.27 6.65 -9.68
CA PRO A 281 -3.53 6.84 -10.40
C PRO A 281 -4.61 5.92 -9.84
N ASP A 282 -5.86 6.38 -9.83
CA ASP A 282 -6.99 5.55 -9.38
C ASP A 282 -7.17 4.32 -10.26
N THR A 283 -7.04 4.49 -11.57
CA THR A 283 -6.99 3.41 -12.56
C THR A 283 -5.58 3.32 -13.18
N PRO A 284 -4.66 2.53 -12.59
CA PRO A 284 -3.28 2.39 -13.07
C PRO A 284 -3.19 1.58 -14.36
N TYR A 285 -2.21 1.88 -15.21
CA TYR A 285 -1.92 1.10 -16.43
C TYR A 285 -1.05 -0.11 -16.11
N SER A 286 -0.22 0.04 -15.07
CA SER A 286 0.52 -1.04 -14.44
C SER A 286 0.30 -0.88 -12.94
N GLU A 287 -0.19 -1.93 -12.30
CA GLU A 287 -0.44 -1.93 -10.86
C GLU A 287 0.85 -1.72 -10.04
N PHE A 288 2.03 -1.90 -10.64
CA PHE A 288 3.35 -1.86 -9.98
C PHE A 288 4.13 -0.56 -10.18
N THR A 289 3.50 0.51 -10.69
CA THR A 289 4.20 1.77 -10.98
C THR A 289 3.79 2.87 -10.01
N LEU A 290 4.79 3.57 -9.47
CA LEU A 290 4.62 4.76 -8.65
C LEU A 290 5.34 5.95 -9.29
N GLU A 291 4.69 7.10 -9.24
CA GLU A 291 5.30 8.39 -9.56
C GLU A 291 5.61 9.11 -8.24
N ILE A 292 6.77 9.74 -8.16
CA ILE A 292 7.26 10.36 -6.93
C ILE A 292 7.55 11.84 -7.20
N PHE A 293 7.08 12.69 -6.28
CA PHE A 293 7.42 14.11 -6.19
C PHE A 293 8.27 14.38 -4.97
N SER A 294 9.13 15.39 -5.05
CA SER A 294 9.99 15.83 -3.96
C SER A 294 10.36 17.30 -4.18
N PRO A 295 10.70 18.06 -3.12
CA PRO A 295 11.32 19.37 -3.28
C PRO A 295 12.79 19.24 -3.69
N PHE A 296 13.30 18.02 -3.83
CA PHE A 296 14.69 17.67 -4.10
C PHE A 296 14.86 17.01 -5.47
N ASN A 297 16.04 17.15 -6.07
CA ASN A 297 16.41 16.36 -7.24
C ASN A 297 16.87 14.98 -6.77
N LEU A 298 15.91 14.08 -6.53
CA LEU A 298 16.16 12.76 -5.94
C LEU A 298 17.30 11.98 -6.62
N ARG A 299 17.45 12.07 -7.94
CA ARG A 299 18.54 11.39 -8.65
C ARG A 299 19.91 11.96 -8.28
N ALA A 300 20.04 13.28 -8.24
CA ALA A 300 21.30 13.91 -7.85
C ALA A 300 21.55 13.72 -6.35
N ASP A 301 20.56 14.01 -5.51
CA ASP A 301 20.69 14.04 -4.06
C ASP A 301 20.91 12.66 -3.42
N LEU A 302 20.36 11.60 -4.02
CA LEU A 302 20.54 10.22 -3.58
C LEU A 302 21.51 9.43 -4.48
N GLU A 303 22.12 10.08 -5.47
CA GLU A 303 23.03 9.50 -6.47
C GLU A 303 22.43 8.30 -7.21
N LEU A 304 21.19 8.42 -7.67
CA LEU A 304 20.43 7.30 -8.23
C LEU A 304 20.56 7.16 -9.74
N SER A 305 20.73 5.92 -10.19
CA SER A 305 20.71 5.49 -11.59
C SER A 305 19.49 4.61 -11.88
N ASP A 306 19.22 4.35 -13.16
CA ASP A 306 18.18 3.40 -13.54
C ASP A 306 18.51 1.99 -13.04
N ASN A 307 17.48 1.27 -12.63
CA ASN A 307 17.52 -0.02 -11.95
C ASN A 307 18.11 -0.02 -10.54
N ASP A 308 18.57 1.12 -10.01
CA ASP A 308 18.98 1.20 -8.60
C ASP A 308 17.79 0.81 -7.70
N PRO A 309 18.03 -0.03 -6.67
CA PRO A 309 17.02 -0.36 -5.69
C PRO A 309 16.73 0.85 -4.79
N ILE A 310 15.47 1.01 -4.43
CA ILE A 310 15.01 2.07 -3.53
C ILE A 310 13.96 1.51 -2.58
N LEU A 311 13.95 2.01 -1.35
CA LEU A 311 12.85 1.79 -0.41
C LEU A 311 11.88 2.96 -0.50
N CYS A 312 10.60 2.64 -0.60
CA CYS A 312 9.51 3.60 -0.51
C CYS A 312 8.80 3.38 0.83
N TYR A 313 8.93 4.34 1.73
CA TYR A 313 8.27 4.40 3.03
C TYR A 313 7.02 5.25 2.90
N PHE A 314 5.84 4.65 3.03
CA PHE A 314 4.54 5.32 3.06
C PHE A 314 4.17 5.59 4.50
N ALA A 315 3.81 6.83 4.83
CA ALA A 315 3.46 7.23 6.17
C ALA A 315 1.95 7.57 6.25
N SER A 316 1.32 7.32 7.39
CA SER A 316 -0.06 7.75 7.65
C SER A 316 -0.17 9.23 8.00
N THR A 317 0.93 9.83 8.45
CA THR A 317 1.07 11.25 8.77
C THR A 317 2.40 11.76 8.22
N ALA A 318 2.54 13.07 8.07
CA ALA A 318 3.84 13.66 7.80
C ALA A 318 4.72 13.44 9.04
N GLU A 319 5.55 12.39 9.03
CA GLU A 319 6.59 12.22 10.05
C GLU A 319 7.66 13.28 9.80
N ASP A 320 8.13 13.94 10.86
CA ASP A 320 9.38 14.68 10.79
C ASP A 320 10.51 13.66 10.59
N GLY A 321 11.56 14.05 9.85
CA GLY A 321 12.73 13.22 9.60
C GLY A 321 13.55 12.97 10.86
N ASP A 322 13.00 12.26 11.83
CA ASP A 322 13.59 12.03 13.14
C ASP A 322 14.57 10.84 13.15
N ALA A 323 15.29 10.71 14.27
CA ALA A 323 16.26 9.64 14.46
C ALA A 323 15.63 8.24 14.44
N TRP A 324 14.33 8.11 14.73
CA TRP A 324 13.63 6.83 14.69
C TRP A 324 13.29 6.43 13.26
N LEU A 325 12.82 7.37 12.43
CA LEU A 325 12.62 7.14 11.01
C LEU A 325 13.92 6.72 10.34
N GLU A 326 15.03 7.41 10.61
CA GLU A 326 16.34 7.01 10.10
C GLU A 326 16.71 5.58 10.53
N CYS A 327 16.49 5.24 11.80
CA CYS A 327 16.69 3.89 12.32
C CYS A 327 15.84 2.86 11.55
N LYS A 328 14.52 3.09 11.46
CA LYS A 328 13.58 2.23 10.71
C LYS A 328 14.06 2.01 9.27
N LEU A 329 14.40 3.08 8.55
CA LEU A 329 14.81 2.98 7.15
C LEU A 329 16.11 2.18 6.98
N ASN A 330 17.07 2.35 7.90
CA ASN A 330 18.29 1.53 7.91
C ASN A 330 18.00 0.06 8.18
N ILE A 331 17.11 -0.24 9.14
CA ILE A 331 16.66 -1.61 9.45
C ILE A 331 16.04 -2.26 8.21
N TYR A 332 15.07 -1.58 7.59
CA TYR A 332 14.37 -2.12 6.43
C TYR A 332 15.25 -2.18 5.18
N SER A 333 16.30 -1.36 5.07
CA SER A 333 17.30 -1.50 4.01
C SER A 333 18.11 -2.77 4.13
N VAL A 334 18.47 -3.17 5.35
CA VAL A 334 19.17 -4.44 5.58
C VAL A 334 18.20 -5.61 5.36
N PHE A 335 17.01 -5.53 5.93
CA PHE A 335 15.97 -6.57 5.79
C PHE A 335 15.56 -6.81 4.33
N SER A 336 15.45 -5.76 3.53
CA SER A 336 15.05 -5.88 2.12
C SER A 336 16.17 -6.40 1.23
N SER A 337 17.44 -6.20 1.59
CA SER A 337 18.57 -6.75 0.82
C SER A 337 18.70 -8.26 0.95
N ASN A 338 18.27 -8.82 2.08
CA ASN A 338 18.31 -10.24 2.36
C ASN A 338 16.98 -10.64 3.00
N GLN A 339 16.03 -11.13 2.20
CA GLN A 339 14.76 -11.64 2.72
C GLN A 339 15.05 -12.63 3.85
N GLN A 340 14.74 -12.25 5.09
CA GLN A 340 14.94 -13.15 6.23
C GLN A 340 14.19 -14.44 5.96
N VAL A 341 14.87 -15.58 6.11
CA VAL A 341 14.28 -16.91 5.85
C VAL A 341 13.13 -17.24 6.82
N PHE A 342 13.07 -16.54 7.95
CA PHE A 342 12.18 -16.87 9.07
C PHE A 342 10.90 -16.02 9.13
N GLY A 343 10.84 -14.92 8.36
CA GLY A 343 9.68 -14.03 8.32
C GLY A 343 8.66 -14.44 7.25
N ARG A 344 7.40 -14.64 7.64
CA ARG A 344 6.26 -14.72 6.73
C ARG A 344 5.92 -13.37 6.09
N HIS A 345 5.43 -13.41 4.86
CA HIS A 345 4.82 -12.27 4.15
C HIS A 345 5.68 -10.99 4.04
N GLY A 346 7.01 -11.12 4.08
CA GLY A 346 7.90 -9.95 3.94
C GLY A 346 7.93 -9.05 5.17
N GLU A 347 7.60 -9.57 6.35
CA GLU A 347 7.71 -8.87 7.63
C GLU A 347 8.91 -9.39 8.45
N LEU A 348 9.42 -8.57 9.37
CA LEU A 348 10.44 -8.99 10.33
C LEU A 348 9.93 -10.19 11.14
N TYR A 349 10.83 -11.13 11.44
CA TYR A 349 10.49 -12.27 12.31
C TYR A 349 10.06 -11.81 13.71
N GLN A 350 10.76 -10.82 14.26
CA GLN A 350 10.51 -10.26 15.59
C GLN A 350 10.06 -8.81 15.47
N GLY A 351 9.05 -8.44 16.24
CA GLY A 351 8.51 -7.08 16.35
C GLY A 351 8.69 -6.52 17.75
N HIS A 352 8.41 -5.22 17.91
CA HIS A 352 8.41 -4.54 19.20
C HIS A 352 7.24 -3.56 19.30
N GLU A 353 6.32 -3.85 20.22
CA GLU A 353 5.04 -3.16 20.36
C GLU A 353 5.24 -1.68 20.75
N ASP A 354 6.09 -1.42 21.75
CA ASP A 354 6.31 -0.05 22.25
C ASP A 354 7.10 0.82 21.26
N TRP A 355 7.87 0.19 20.35
CA TRP A 355 8.60 0.92 19.31
C TRP A 355 7.79 1.07 18.03
N ARG A 356 6.58 0.49 17.99
CA ARG A 356 5.77 0.35 16.78
C ARG A 356 6.57 -0.26 15.63
N LEU A 357 7.43 -1.23 15.94
CA LEU A 357 8.21 -1.98 14.97
C LEU A 357 7.46 -3.28 14.65
N PRO A 358 6.76 -3.37 13.51
CA PRO A 358 5.95 -4.54 13.20
C PRO A 358 6.84 -5.76 12.91
N GLY A 359 6.42 -6.91 13.40
CA GLY A 359 7.02 -8.20 13.14
C GLY A 359 6.11 -9.32 13.64
N GLN A 360 6.37 -10.56 13.21
CA GLN A 360 5.48 -11.69 13.49
C GLN A 360 5.41 -12.05 14.97
N ARG A 361 6.53 -11.92 15.67
CA ARG A 361 6.65 -12.33 17.06
C ARG A 361 6.76 -11.11 17.97
N PRO A 362 5.70 -10.77 18.73
CA PRO A 362 5.68 -9.62 19.63
C PRO A 362 6.64 -9.83 20.81
N THR A 363 7.58 -8.90 21.02
CA THR A 363 8.61 -9.03 22.06
C THR A 363 8.03 -8.81 23.46
N MET A 364 7.20 -7.78 23.64
CA MET A 364 6.68 -7.43 24.97
C MET A 364 5.67 -8.45 25.47
N LEU A 365 4.80 -8.97 24.59
CA LEU A 365 3.92 -10.08 24.93
C LEU A 365 4.72 -11.27 25.48
N ARG A 366 5.77 -11.68 24.76
CA ARG A 366 6.62 -12.82 25.15
C ARG A 366 7.38 -12.55 26.45
N ALA A 367 7.99 -11.37 26.59
CA ALA A 367 8.71 -10.98 27.80
C ALA A 367 7.81 -11.05 29.05
N ASN A 368 6.55 -10.60 28.92
CA ASN A 368 5.55 -10.69 29.97
C ASN A 368 5.13 -12.14 30.24
N THR A 369 4.89 -12.94 29.20
CA THR A 369 4.52 -14.36 29.35
C THR A 369 5.61 -15.17 30.04
N TYR A 370 6.88 -14.90 29.74
CA TYR A 370 8.01 -15.57 30.41
C TYR A 370 8.30 -15.02 31.81
N ALA A 371 7.64 -13.92 32.20
CA ALA A 371 7.85 -13.19 33.44
C ALA A 371 9.31 -12.75 33.64
N LEU A 372 9.95 -12.23 32.58
CA LEU A 372 11.38 -11.90 32.58
C LEU A 372 11.79 -10.98 33.75
N ASN A 373 10.92 -10.06 34.16
CA ASN A 373 11.14 -9.16 35.30
C ASN A 373 11.30 -9.87 36.66
N LYS A 374 10.93 -11.15 36.77
CA LYS A 374 11.15 -11.95 37.99
C LYS A 374 12.52 -12.60 38.04
N TRP A 375 13.19 -12.73 36.90
CA TRP A 375 14.40 -13.54 36.75
C TRP A 375 15.65 -12.69 36.47
N ILE A 376 15.47 -11.38 36.25
CA ILE A 376 16.53 -10.48 35.82
C ILE A 376 16.71 -9.39 36.86
N GLU A 377 17.95 -9.25 37.33
CA GLU A 377 18.37 -8.17 38.21
C GLU A 377 19.39 -7.26 37.50
N PRO A 378 19.56 -6.00 37.94
CA PRO A 378 20.44 -5.03 37.27
C PRO A 378 21.90 -5.47 37.16
N HIS A 379 22.38 -6.35 38.03
CA HIS A 379 23.76 -6.80 38.02
C HIS A 379 23.99 -8.09 37.21
N HIS A 380 22.92 -8.67 36.64
CA HIS A 380 23.02 -9.91 35.89
C HIS A 380 23.77 -9.73 34.56
N HIS A 381 24.49 -10.78 34.17
CA HIS A 381 25.01 -11.02 32.84
C HIS A 381 24.08 -11.97 32.10
N ILE A 382 23.46 -11.47 31.02
CA ILE A 382 22.50 -12.21 30.21
C ILE A 382 23.17 -12.71 28.94
N LEU A 383 22.98 -13.99 28.61
CA LEU A 383 23.30 -14.57 27.30
C LEU A 383 22.01 -14.85 26.53
N ASP A 384 21.95 -14.46 25.25
CA ASP A 384 20.83 -14.78 24.37
C ASP A 384 21.30 -15.51 23.11
N ILE A 385 20.91 -16.77 23.02
CA ILE A 385 21.33 -17.70 21.96
C ILE A 385 20.32 -17.60 20.81
N GLY A 386 20.76 -17.10 19.66
CA GLY A 386 19.87 -16.83 18.52
C GLY A 386 19.06 -15.55 18.74
N CYS A 387 19.73 -14.47 19.13
CA CYS A 387 19.11 -13.22 19.56
C CYS A 387 18.32 -12.47 18.47
N ASN A 388 18.40 -12.91 17.21
CA ASN A 388 17.75 -12.27 16.07
C ASN A 388 18.10 -10.76 15.98
N ILE A 389 17.10 -9.89 15.86
CA ILE A 389 17.28 -8.43 15.84
C ILE A 389 17.46 -7.81 17.24
N GLY A 390 17.60 -8.63 18.29
CA GLY A 390 18.08 -8.20 19.60
C GLY A 390 17.07 -7.48 20.51
N CYS A 391 15.77 -7.49 20.20
CA CYS A 391 14.81 -6.70 21.00
C CYS A 391 14.77 -7.12 22.48
N PHE A 392 14.89 -8.41 22.81
CA PHE A 392 14.94 -8.85 24.21
C PHE A 392 16.16 -8.29 24.95
N GLY A 393 17.31 -8.24 24.29
CA GLY A 393 18.50 -7.67 24.88
C GLY A 393 18.33 -6.20 25.19
N ILE A 394 17.83 -5.44 24.23
CA ILE A 394 17.59 -4.00 24.41
C ILE A 394 16.55 -3.75 25.51
N GLU A 395 15.48 -4.53 25.60
CA GLU A 395 14.49 -4.36 26.67
C GLU A 395 15.04 -4.73 28.05
N THR A 396 15.78 -5.83 28.16
CA THR A 396 16.36 -6.24 29.43
C THR A 396 17.51 -5.33 29.87
N SER A 397 18.20 -4.68 28.92
CA SER A 397 19.23 -3.67 29.18
C SER A 397 18.71 -2.47 29.97
N LYS A 398 17.42 -2.12 29.81
CA LYS A 398 16.76 -1.04 30.56
C LYS A 398 16.63 -1.35 32.06
N LEU A 399 16.74 -2.62 32.45
CA LEU A 399 16.77 -3.06 33.84
C LEU A 399 18.16 -2.89 34.46
N GLY A 400 19.17 -2.46 33.69
CA GLY A 400 20.56 -2.29 34.12
C GLY A 400 21.45 -3.52 33.85
N ALA A 401 20.87 -4.67 33.53
CA ALA A 401 21.60 -5.91 33.25
C ALA A 401 22.51 -5.76 32.02
N SER A 402 23.66 -6.43 32.02
CA SER A 402 24.49 -6.52 30.83
C SER A 402 24.04 -7.67 29.94
N TYR A 403 24.09 -7.48 28.63
CA TYR A 403 23.54 -8.43 27.68
C TYR A 403 24.54 -8.77 26.58
N THR A 404 24.70 -10.06 26.30
CA THR A 404 25.42 -10.60 25.15
C THR A 404 24.46 -11.44 24.32
N GLY A 405 24.14 -11.00 23.11
CA GLY A 405 23.34 -11.74 22.14
C GLY A 405 24.19 -12.16 20.95
N PHE A 406 23.96 -13.36 20.43
CA PHE A 406 24.56 -13.74 19.15
C PHE A 406 23.57 -14.44 18.23
N ASP A 407 23.84 -14.34 16.93
CA ASP A 407 23.09 -14.99 15.86
C ASP A 407 24.06 -15.30 14.71
N ASN A 408 23.78 -16.36 13.95
CA ASN A 408 24.65 -16.73 12.83
C ASN A 408 24.44 -15.83 11.60
N ASN A 409 23.37 -15.03 11.59
CA ASN A 409 23.05 -14.12 10.51
C ASN A 409 23.59 -12.70 10.80
N ALA A 410 24.57 -12.26 9.98
CA ALA A 410 25.18 -10.94 10.13
C ALA A 410 24.19 -9.77 9.96
N ASP A 411 23.13 -9.95 9.17
CA ASP A 411 22.16 -8.89 8.90
C ASP A 411 21.25 -8.62 10.08
N VAL A 412 20.80 -9.66 10.79
CA VAL A 412 19.98 -9.46 11.99
C VAL A 412 20.80 -8.83 13.12
N ILE A 413 22.10 -9.17 13.20
CA ILE A 413 23.04 -8.50 14.11
C ILE A 413 23.28 -7.05 13.72
N LYS A 414 23.37 -6.75 12.42
CA LYS A 414 23.46 -5.35 11.94
C LYS A 414 22.20 -4.56 12.31
N ILE A 415 21.01 -5.15 12.16
CA ILE A 415 19.74 -4.58 12.60
C ILE A 415 19.72 -4.36 14.11
N ALA A 416 20.13 -5.37 14.91
CA ALA A 416 20.22 -5.27 16.36
C ALA A 416 21.10 -4.08 16.80
N ASN A 417 22.24 -3.88 16.13
CA ASN A 417 23.10 -2.74 16.38
C ASN A 417 22.47 -1.38 16.03
N TYR A 418 21.62 -1.29 14.99
CA TYR A 418 20.87 -0.07 14.71
C TYR A 418 19.84 0.21 15.81
N LEU A 419 19.11 -0.80 16.25
CA LEU A 419 18.11 -0.69 17.31
C LEU A 419 18.76 -0.32 18.65
N ALA A 420 19.89 -0.94 19.00
CA ALA A 420 20.59 -0.69 20.26
C ALA A 420 21.14 0.73 20.33
N ARG A 421 21.74 1.24 19.24
CA ARG A 421 22.20 2.63 19.16
C ARG A 421 21.05 3.62 19.30
N HIS A 422 19.95 3.37 18.62
CA HIS A 422 18.77 4.25 18.70
C HIS A 422 18.18 4.29 20.13
N ASN A 423 18.13 3.14 20.80
CA ASN A 423 17.60 3.02 22.16
C ASN A 423 18.64 3.32 23.26
N ALA A 424 19.85 3.77 22.91
CA ALA A 424 20.96 4.01 23.85
C ALA A 424 21.27 2.81 24.77
N ALA A 425 21.16 1.59 24.24
CA ALA A 425 21.43 0.34 24.97
C ALA A 425 22.93 0.01 24.96
N GLU A 426 23.72 0.82 25.67
CA GLU A 426 25.20 0.73 25.72
C GLU A 426 25.72 -0.54 26.40
N ASN A 427 24.89 -1.19 27.21
CA ASN A 427 25.14 -2.44 27.92
C ASN A 427 24.75 -3.70 27.11
N CYS A 428 24.44 -3.56 25.82
CA CYS A 428 24.22 -4.68 24.91
C CYS A 428 25.42 -4.90 23.97
N THR A 429 25.84 -6.17 23.85
CA THR A 429 26.80 -6.63 22.85
C THR A 429 26.12 -7.61 21.90
N PHE A 430 26.19 -7.36 20.60
CA PHE A 430 25.63 -8.23 19.56
C PHE A 430 26.74 -8.80 18.67
N LEU A 431 26.79 -10.13 18.55
CA LEU A 431 27.85 -10.85 17.86
C LEU A 431 27.30 -11.69 16.70
N THR A 432 27.97 -11.64 15.55
CA THR A 432 27.74 -12.64 14.49
C THR A 432 28.57 -13.88 14.80
N SER A 433 27.92 -14.97 15.19
CA SER A 433 28.60 -16.21 15.56
C SER A 433 27.65 -17.40 15.48
N THR A 434 28.19 -18.58 15.18
CA THR A 434 27.47 -19.85 15.41
C THR A 434 27.53 -20.27 16.88
N PHE A 435 26.65 -21.18 17.29
CA PHE A 435 26.66 -21.69 18.67
C PHE A 435 27.99 -22.34 19.07
N ASP A 436 28.58 -23.16 18.20
CA ASP A 436 29.85 -23.84 18.49
C ASP A 436 31.05 -22.87 18.52
N GLU A 437 31.08 -21.89 17.63
CA GLU A 437 32.12 -20.83 17.66
C GLU A 437 32.02 -19.99 18.93
N PHE A 438 30.81 -19.56 19.31
CA PHE A 438 30.60 -18.80 20.53
C PHE A 438 31.03 -19.62 21.75
N GLN A 439 30.54 -20.86 21.87
CA GLN A 439 30.86 -21.76 22.98
C GLN A 439 32.37 -22.02 23.11
N SER A 440 33.08 -22.19 22.00
CA SER A 440 34.52 -22.47 22.00
C SER A 440 35.36 -21.27 22.44
N ASN A 441 34.87 -20.05 22.21
CA ASN A 441 35.59 -18.82 22.52
C ASN A 441 35.14 -18.15 23.82
N ASN A 442 33.95 -18.50 24.31
CA ASN A 442 33.37 -17.92 25.51
C ASN A 442 34.07 -18.42 26.77
N LYS A 443 34.51 -17.49 27.62
CA LYS A 443 35.10 -17.76 28.94
C LYS A 443 34.24 -17.25 30.10
N GLN A 444 33.13 -16.58 29.79
CA GLN A 444 32.25 -15.94 30.75
C GLN A 444 31.13 -16.90 31.16
N GLN A 445 30.73 -16.83 32.43
CA GLN A 445 29.49 -17.41 32.91
C GLN A 445 28.39 -16.34 32.97
N TYR A 446 27.15 -16.76 32.79
CA TYR A 446 25.99 -15.89 32.71
C TYR A 446 24.98 -16.24 33.80
N ASP A 447 24.41 -15.22 34.41
CA ASP A 447 23.39 -15.36 35.45
C ASP A 447 22.04 -15.77 34.85
N VAL A 448 21.79 -15.34 33.61
CA VAL A 448 20.57 -15.69 32.86
C VAL A 448 20.93 -16.09 31.43
N ILE A 449 20.35 -17.18 30.94
CA ILE A 449 20.46 -17.61 29.55
C ILE A 449 19.08 -17.67 28.91
N PHE A 450 18.90 -16.96 27.79
CA PHE A 450 17.77 -17.10 26.88
C PHE A 450 18.12 -18.08 25.77
N SER A 451 17.24 -19.06 25.57
CA SER A 451 17.32 -20.05 24.51
C SER A 451 15.96 -20.15 23.82
N PHE A 452 15.59 -19.10 23.09
CA PHE A 452 14.25 -18.95 22.56
C PHE A 452 14.09 -19.53 21.16
N ALA A 453 13.38 -20.66 21.03
CA ALA A 453 13.05 -21.30 19.75
C ALA A 453 14.27 -21.64 18.87
N VAL A 454 15.46 -21.77 19.48
CA VAL A 454 16.76 -21.87 18.80
C VAL A 454 17.32 -23.30 18.75
N HIS A 455 17.02 -24.14 19.74
CA HIS A 455 17.64 -25.47 19.92
C HIS A 455 17.53 -26.36 18.67
N VAL A 456 16.36 -26.41 18.03
CA VAL A 456 16.13 -27.21 16.83
C VAL A 456 17.04 -26.83 15.66
N TRP A 457 17.48 -25.57 15.59
CA TRP A 457 18.36 -25.05 14.54
C TRP A 457 19.84 -25.31 14.85
N ILE A 458 20.20 -25.42 16.13
CA ILE A 458 21.54 -25.85 16.56
C ILE A 458 21.72 -27.34 16.23
N GLY A 459 20.66 -28.14 16.36
CA GLY A 459 20.64 -29.52 15.85
C GLY A 459 21.45 -30.52 16.69
N ILE A 460 21.71 -30.21 17.95
CA ILE A 460 22.35 -31.14 18.89
C ILE A 460 21.32 -31.83 19.79
N PRO A 461 21.62 -33.01 20.36
CA PRO A 461 20.74 -33.65 21.34
C PRO A 461 20.51 -32.77 22.57
N MET A 462 19.28 -32.78 23.12
CA MET A 462 18.93 -31.94 24.27
C MET A 462 19.86 -32.18 25.48
N GLN A 463 20.27 -33.42 25.72
CA GLN A 463 21.17 -33.74 26.82
C GLN A 463 22.53 -33.03 26.67
N ASP A 464 23.11 -33.06 25.47
CA ASP A 464 24.36 -32.37 25.18
C ASP A 464 24.18 -30.85 25.23
N TYR A 465 23.02 -30.35 24.81
CA TYR A 465 22.68 -28.94 24.93
C TYR A 465 22.61 -28.48 26.38
N ILE A 466 21.94 -29.23 27.26
CA ILE A 466 21.84 -28.94 28.69
C ILE A 466 23.24 -28.85 29.32
N GLU A 467 24.13 -29.80 29.01
CA GLU A 467 25.50 -29.76 29.55
C GLU A 467 26.28 -28.53 29.07
N LYS A 468 26.12 -28.14 27.79
CA LYS A 468 26.72 -26.91 27.26
C LYS A 468 26.15 -25.66 27.94
N LEU A 469 24.83 -25.58 28.13
CA LEU A 469 24.20 -24.47 28.86
C LEU A 469 24.69 -24.40 30.31
N LYS A 470 24.74 -25.55 31.01
CA LYS A 470 25.22 -25.67 32.39
C LYS A 470 26.69 -25.22 32.53
N GLY A 471 27.52 -25.42 31.51
CA GLY A 471 28.90 -24.92 31.48
C GLY A 471 29.02 -23.40 31.35
N MET A 472 28.06 -22.75 30.68
CA MET A 472 28.00 -21.29 30.50
C MET A 472 27.21 -20.58 31.60
N LEU A 473 26.50 -21.30 32.46
CA LEU A 473 25.64 -20.73 33.49
C LEU A 473 26.41 -20.52 34.80
N ALA A 474 26.21 -19.38 35.44
CA ALA A 474 26.70 -19.09 36.79
C ALA A 474 25.98 -19.97 37.84
N PRO A 475 26.57 -20.16 39.04
CA PRO A 475 25.88 -20.81 40.16
C PRO A 475 24.53 -20.14 40.43
N GLN A 476 23.50 -20.94 40.72
CA GLN A 476 22.11 -20.47 40.86
C GLN A 476 21.52 -19.69 39.67
N GLY A 477 22.19 -19.69 38.52
CA GLY A 477 21.73 -18.99 37.32
C GLY A 477 20.44 -19.60 36.75
N VAL A 478 19.77 -18.82 35.90
CA VAL A 478 18.47 -19.14 35.31
C VAL A 478 18.59 -19.41 33.81
N ILE A 479 17.90 -20.44 33.32
CA ILE A 479 17.72 -20.71 31.90
C ILE A 479 16.25 -20.54 31.56
N ILE A 480 15.94 -19.74 30.54
CA ILE A 480 14.62 -19.68 29.94
C ILE A 480 14.72 -20.27 28.54
N ILE A 481 14.04 -21.41 28.33
CA ILE A 481 14.09 -22.17 27.09
C ILE A 481 12.70 -22.25 26.46
N GLU A 482 12.63 -22.06 25.15
CA GLU A 482 11.38 -22.09 24.37
C GLU A 482 11.51 -23.05 23.19
N SER A 483 10.45 -23.82 22.92
CA SER A 483 10.32 -24.66 21.71
C SER A 483 10.14 -23.82 20.45
N ASN A 484 10.45 -24.39 19.28
CA ASN A 484 10.22 -23.77 17.98
C ASN A 484 8.78 -23.94 17.46
N ASN A 485 8.30 -25.18 17.39
CA ASN A 485 6.94 -25.53 16.96
C ASN A 485 6.53 -26.91 17.50
N LEU A 486 5.60 -26.92 18.48
CA LEU A 486 5.11 -28.14 19.12
C LEU A 486 4.32 -29.07 18.18
N ASP A 487 3.83 -28.54 17.06
CA ASP A 487 3.05 -29.29 16.09
C ASP A 487 3.92 -29.85 14.94
N LYS A 488 5.24 -29.59 14.94
CA LYS A 488 6.14 -30.00 13.85
C LYS A 488 7.48 -30.53 14.34
N ASN A 489 8.41 -29.64 14.68
CA ASN A 489 9.82 -29.96 14.84
C ASN A 489 10.26 -30.05 16.31
N ASP A 490 9.37 -29.73 17.26
CA ASP A 490 9.61 -29.82 18.70
C ASP A 490 8.47 -30.54 19.45
N MET A 491 7.87 -31.56 18.84
CA MET A 491 6.76 -32.34 19.44
C MET A 491 7.11 -32.98 20.79
N GLU A 492 8.39 -33.31 21.00
CA GLU A 492 8.91 -33.96 22.21
C GLU A 492 9.42 -32.92 23.25
N PHE A 493 9.22 -31.62 23.04
CA PHE A 493 9.83 -30.56 23.86
C PHE A 493 9.59 -30.77 25.37
N MET A 494 8.34 -30.95 25.79
CA MET A 494 8.01 -31.12 27.21
C MET A 494 8.56 -32.41 27.82
N GLN A 495 8.71 -33.46 27.02
CA GLN A 495 9.36 -34.69 27.46
C GLN A 495 10.87 -34.47 27.66
N ASN A 496 11.50 -33.77 26.74
CA ASN A 496 12.90 -33.38 26.81
C ASN A 496 13.20 -32.45 27.99
N MET A 497 12.25 -31.61 28.41
CA MET A 497 12.42 -30.74 29.58
C MET A 497 12.61 -31.52 30.90
N ARG A 498 12.24 -32.80 30.97
CA ARG A 498 12.54 -33.66 32.14
C ARG A 498 14.03 -33.88 32.34
N LEU A 499 14.84 -33.75 31.29
CA LEU A 499 16.30 -33.90 31.35
C LEU A 499 16.96 -32.78 32.18
N PHE A 500 16.36 -31.59 32.25
CA PHE A 500 16.83 -30.52 33.13
C PHE A 500 16.71 -30.93 34.60
N LEU A 501 15.61 -31.58 34.99
CA LEU A 501 15.40 -32.03 36.38
C LEU A 501 16.45 -33.06 36.80
N THR A 502 16.85 -33.94 35.88
CA THR A 502 17.93 -34.91 36.14
C THR A 502 19.32 -34.29 36.12
N ALA A 503 19.45 -33.06 35.61
CA ALA A 503 20.70 -32.31 35.50
C ALA A 503 20.84 -31.23 36.58
N ASP A 504 20.22 -31.42 37.75
CA ASP A 504 20.25 -30.52 38.91
C ASP A 504 19.65 -29.12 38.64
N PHE A 505 18.55 -29.06 37.89
CA PHE A 505 17.76 -27.85 37.74
C PHE A 505 16.40 -27.97 38.43
N LEU A 506 15.95 -26.85 39.00
CA LEU A 506 14.60 -26.66 39.53
C LEU A 506 13.74 -25.96 38.49
N LEU A 507 12.59 -26.53 38.14
CA LEU A 507 11.59 -25.87 37.31
C LEU A 507 10.88 -24.78 38.13
N LEU A 508 11.01 -23.52 37.72
CA LEU A 508 10.40 -22.36 38.37
C LEU A 508 9.07 -21.95 37.72
N HIS A 509 9.00 -22.02 36.39
CA HIS A 509 7.86 -21.55 35.62
C HIS A 509 7.78 -22.29 34.27
N GLN A 510 6.58 -22.47 33.73
CA GLN A 510 6.37 -23.02 32.40
C GLN A 510 5.02 -22.58 31.85
N GLY A 511 4.86 -22.66 30.53
CA GLY A 511 3.59 -22.40 29.86
C GLY A 511 3.64 -22.68 28.37
N GLU A 512 2.53 -22.40 27.71
CA GLU A 512 2.41 -22.40 26.25
C GLU A 512 2.05 -21.01 25.75
N ILE A 513 2.45 -20.71 24.51
CA ILE A 513 2.17 -19.45 23.84
C ILE A 513 1.93 -19.68 22.34
N THR A 514 0.97 -18.95 21.78
CA THR A 514 0.71 -18.83 20.34
C THR A 514 0.78 -17.36 19.97
N ASP A 515 1.99 -16.81 20.03
CA ASP A 515 2.29 -15.38 19.91
C ASP A 515 2.11 -14.84 18.49
N ASP A 516 2.34 -15.67 17.47
CA ASP A 516 2.15 -15.33 16.06
C ASP A 516 0.75 -15.72 15.52
N GLY A 517 -0.15 -16.15 16.40
CA GLY A 517 -1.52 -16.58 16.06
C GLY A 517 -1.62 -17.93 15.34
N VAL A 518 -0.50 -18.60 15.06
CA VAL A 518 -0.49 -19.84 14.23
C VAL A 518 0.32 -20.97 14.87
N ILE A 519 1.53 -20.70 15.36
CA ILE A 519 2.46 -21.72 15.84
C ILE A 519 2.35 -21.82 17.36
N ARG A 520 2.03 -23.01 17.85
CA ARG A 520 2.05 -23.31 19.29
C ARG A 520 3.47 -23.60 19.76
N ARG A 521 3.86 -22.96 20.86
CA ARG A 521 5.15 -23.10 21.51
C ARG A 521 4.97 -23.33 22.99
N ALA A 522 5.86 -24.09 23.61
CA ALA A 522 6.02 -24.16 25.06
C ALA A 522 7.32 -23.49 25.49
N PHE A 523 7.34 -23.04 26.74
CA PHE A 523 8.55 -22.53 27.38
C PHE A 523 8.66 -23.06 28.82
N CYS A 524 9.90 -23.13 29.30
CA CYS A 524 10.23 -23.48 30.68
C CYS A 524 11.30 -22.53 31.21
N VAL A 525 11.22 -22.23 32.51
CA VAL A 525 12.19 -21.45 33.28
C VAL A 525 12.79 -22.37 34.33
N PHE A 526 14.10 -22.55 34.29
CA PHE A 526 14.86 -23.41 35.19
C PHE A 526 15.88 -22.61 35.96
N GLN A 527 16.11 -22.96 37.23
CA GLN A 527 17.22 -22.45 38.03
C GLN A 527 18.18 -23.58 38.36
N SER A 528 19.48 -23.33 38.26
CA SER A 528 20.50 -24.30 38.65
C SER A 528 20.52 -24.47 40.18
N LEU A 529 20.64 -25.71 40.65
CA LEU A 529 20.79 -26.03 42.08
C LEU A 529 22.26 -26.00 42.56
N LYS A 530 23.19 -25.58 41.69
CA LYS A 530 24.63 -25.49 41.99
C LYS A 530 25.01 -24.27 42.80
#